data_AF-A0A2B7Y8R3-F1
#
_entry.id   AF-A0A2B7Y8R3-F1
#
_cell.length_a   1.000
_cell.length_b   1.000
_cell.length_c   1.000
_cell.angle_alpha   90.00
_cell.angle_beta   90.00
_cell.angle_gamma   90.00
#
_symmetry.space_group_name_H-M   'P 1'
#
loop_
_entity.id
_entity.type
_entity.pdbx_description
1 polymer ?
#
loop_
_entity_poly.entity_id
_entity_poly.type
_entity_poly.pdbx_seq_one_letter_code
_entity_poly.pdbx_strand_id
1 'polypeptide(L)'
;MRATAVAAASAGTVLAGLLAYAIYFDHKRQSDPQFRRSLKRDNRRLAREVREESVAEGAKQMEAIKRAVADAKAEEFPTDLEEKEGYFMSHIAQGEALCASSTDQIEAALCFYKALKVYPQPKDLISIYDKTVPKEILEILAEMVAMDPSLKLDGSFTGGDSGSEGHGVE
;
A
#
# COMPACT_ATOMS: atom_id res chain seq x y z
N MET A 1 -1.22 -69.66 -14.70
CA MET A 1 -1.62 -68.91 -13.48
C MET A 1 -0.49 -68.70 -12.47
N ARG A 2 0.47 -69.62 -12.28
CA ARG A 2 1.55 -69.43 -11.29
C ARG A 2 2.57 -68.34 -11.67
N ALA A 3 2.95 -68.23 -12.94
CA ALA A 3 3.91 -67.22 -13.41
C ALA A 3 3.40 -65.78 -13.27
N THR A 4 2.12 -65.54 -13.55
CA THR A 4 1.48 -64.22 -13.38
C THR A 4 1.38 -63.81 -11.92
N ALA A 5 1.12 -64.76 -11.01
CA ALA A 5 1.11 -64.51 -9.57
C ALA A 5 2.51 -64.17 -9.03
N VAL A 6 3.55 -64.88 -9.50
CA VAL A 6 4.96 -64.58 -9.13
C VAL A 6 5.40 -63.23 -9.68
N ALA A 7 5.05 -62.90 -10.93
CA ALA A 7 5.34 -61.60 -11.53
C ALA A 7 4.65 -60.45 -10.77
N ALA A 8 3.36 -60.58 -10.45
CA ALA A 8 2.61 -59.59 -9.68
C ALA A 8 3.18 -59.39 -8.26
N ALA A 9 3.55 -60.48 -7.58
CA ALA A 9 4.17 -60.40 -6.26
C ALA A 9 5.55 -59.71 -6.29
N SER A 10 6.36 -59.98 -7.32
CA SER A 10 7.66 -59.32 -7.50
C SER A 10 7.53 -57.84 -7.85
N ALA A 11 6.56 -57.47 -8.68
CA ALA A 11 6.30 -56.06 -9.01
C ALA A 11 5.80 -55.29 -7.78
N GLY A 12 4.90 -55.88 -6.99
CA GLY A 12 4.38 -55.26 -5.76
C GLY A 12 5.46 -55.00 -4.71
N THR A 13 6.40 -55.93 -4.55
CA THR A 13 7.51 -55.78 -3.59
C THR A 13 8.52 -54.71 -4.02
N VAL A 14 8.84 -54.62 -5.32
CA VAL A 14 9.68 -53.54 -5.85
C VAL A 14 9.00 -52.18 -5.65
N LEU A 15 7.71 -52.06 -5.99
CA LEU A 15 6.98 -50.80 -5.84
C LEU A 15 6.91 -50.36 -4.36
N ALA A 16 6.64 -51.31 -3.46
CA ALA A 16 6.62 -51.05 -2.02
C ALA A 16 8.00 -50.63 -1.49
N GLY A 17 9.08 -51.26 -1.97
CA GLY A 17 10.46 -50.87 -1.63
C GLY A 17 10.81 -49.45 -2.08
N LEU A 18 10.40 -49.05 -3.28
CA LEU A 18 10.62 -47.70 -3.79
C LEU A 18 9.82 -46.65 -3.01
N LEU A 19 8.55 -46.94 -2.67
CA LEU A 19 7.72 -46.06 -1.84
C LEU A 19 8.29 -45.91 -0.43
N ALA A 20 8.70 -47.02 0.20
CA ALA A 20 9.34 -47.00 1.50
C ALA A 20 10.64 -46.19 1.49
N TYR A 21 11.46 -46.34 0.44
CA TYR A 21 12.68 -45.55 0.27
C TYR A 21 12.39 -44.06 0.05
N ALA A 22 11.38 -43.71 -0.74
CA ALA A 22 10.98 -42.33 -0.97
C ALA A 22 10.53 -41.65 0.34
N ILE A 23 9.70 -42.33 1.15
CA ILE A 23 9.26 -41.85 2.46
C ILE A 23 10.46 -41.67 3.41
N TYR A 24 11.35 -42.67 3.49
CA TYR A 24 12.55 -42.58 4.31
C TYR A 24 13.48 -41.44 3.87
N PHE A 25 13.69 -41.28 2.56
CA PHE A 25 14.55 -40.26 2.01
C PHE A 25 14.01 -38.86 2.28
N ASP A 26 12.70 -38.64 2.13
CA ASP A 26 12.06 -37.37 2.44
C ASP A 26 12.17 -37.03 3.94
N HIS A 27 11.89 -38.01 4.82
CA HIS A 27 12.05 -37.84 6.26
C HIS A 27 13.49 -37.53 6.67
N LYS A 28 14.47 -38.21 6.06
CA LYS A 28 15.90 -37.97 6.30
C LYS A 28 16.32 -36.56 5.85
N ARG A 29 15.81 -36.08 4.71
CA ARG A 29 16.08 -34.74 4.19
C ARG A 29 15.50 -33.65 5.09
N GLN A 30 14.28 -33.82 5.58
CA GLN A 30 13.62 -32.84 6.46
C GLN A 30 14.26 -32.79 7.87
N SER A 31 14.87 -33.89 8.30
CA SER A 31 15.56 -34.00 9.60
C SER A 31 16.98 -33.43 9.60
N ASP A 32 17.53 -33.04 8.43
CA ASP A 32 18.88 -32.50 8.34
C ASP A 32 18.97 -31.07 8.92
N PRO A 33 19.82 -30.82 9.94
CA PRO A 33 20.04 -29.49 10.48
C PRO A 33 20.47 -28.44 9.46
N GLN A 34 21.21 -28.84 8.41
CA GLN A 34 21.65 -27.93 7.35
C GLN A 34 20.46 -27.45 6.50
N PHE A 35 19.51 -28.33 6.19
CA PHE A 35 18.30 -27.98 5.44
C PHE A 35 17.40 -27.01 6.21
N ARG A 36 17.26 -27.19 7.52
CA ARG A 36 16.52 -26.25 8.38
C ARG A 36 17.20 -24.88 8.45
N ARG A 37 18.53 -24.86 8.50
CA ARG A 37 19.32 -23.61 8.47
C ARG A 37 19.19 -22.90 7.13
N SER A 38 19.23 -23.61 6.01
CA SER A 38 19.03 -23.00 4.69
C SER A 38 17.61 -22.44 4.54
N LEU A 39 16.57 -23.19 4.93
CA LEU A 39 15.19 -22.69 4.93
C LEU A 39 15.03 -21.42 5.76
N LYS A 40 15.60 -21.38 6.98
CA LYS A 40 15.54 -20.18 7.82
C LYS A 40 16.26 -18.99 7.17
N ARG A 41 17.40 -19.24 6.50
CA ARG A 41 18.15 -18.19 5.79
C ARG A 41 17.35 -17.67 4.60
N ASP A 42 16.77 -18.55 3.80
CA ASP A 42 16.05 -18.20 2.58
C ASP A 42 14.73 -17.51 2.92
N ASN A 43 14.01 -17.98 3.95
CA ASN A 43 12.81 -17.30 4.45
C ASN A 43 13.13 -15.89 5.00
N ARG A 44 14.26 -15.73 5.70
CA ARG A 44 14.74 -14.40 6.15
C ARG A 44 15.15 -13.50 4.97
N ARG A 45 15.66 -14.06 3.87
CA ARG A 45 15.98 -13.30 2.65
C ARG A 45 14.72 -12.83 1.96
N LEU A 46 13.76 -13.72 1.73
CA LEU A 46 12.44 -13.38 1.17
C LEU A 46 11.74 -12.32 2.03
N ALA A 47 11.75 -12.46 3.36
CA ALA A 47 11.17 -11.47 4.26
C ALA A 47 11.86 -10.09 4.19
N ARG A 48 13.15 -10.05 3.84
CA ARG A 48 13.89 -8.80 3.61
C ARG A 48 13.56 -8.22 2.25
N GLU A 49 13.56 -9.04 1.20
CA GLU A 49 13.21 -8.64 -0.16
C GLU A 49 11.80 -8.06 -0.20
N VAL A 50 10.79 -8.72 0.39
CA VAL A 50 9.42 -8.20 0.49
C VAL A 50 9.37 -6.87 1.26
N ARG A 51 10.15 -6.72 2.34
CA ARG A 51 10.21 -5.46 3.07
C ARG A 51 10.87 -4.36 2.24
N GLU A 52 11.99 -4.65 1.60
CA GLU A 52 12.70 -3.71 0.74
C GLU A 52 11.85 -3.29 -0.47
N GLU A 53 11.10 -4.22 -1.08
CA GLU A 53 10.12 -3.95 -2.13
C GLU A 53 9.00 -3.03 -1.61
N SER A 54 8.39 -3.33 -0.46
CA SER A 54 7.35 -2.48 0.12
C SER A 54 7.83 -1.05 0.43
N VAL A 55 9.07 -0.91 0.90
CA VAL A 55 9.67 0.41 1.18
C VAL A 55 10.01 1.13 -0.12
N ALA A 56 10.51 0.42 -1.14
CA ALA A 56 10.79 1.00 -2.45
C ALA A 56 9.50 1.40 -3.19
N GLU A 57 8.42 0.64 -3.07
CA GLU A 57 7.11 0.97 -3.59
C GLU A 57 6.54 2.21 -2.90
N GLY A 58 6.59 2.27 -1.56
CA GLY A 58 6.19 3.47 -0.82
C GLY A 58 7.02 4.71 -1.19
N ALA A 59 8.34 4.55 -1.39
CA ALA A 59 9.20 5.64 -1.82
C ALA A 59 8.87 6.13 -3.24
N LYS A 60 8.56 5.23 -4.18
CA LYS A 60 8.13 5.57 -5.54
C LYS A 60 6.77 6.27 -5.56
N GLN A 61 5.82 5.79 -4.74
CA GLN A 61 4.53 6.44 -4.57
C GLN A 61 4.71 7.87 -4.04
N MET A 62 5.57 8.06 -3.03
CA MET A 62 5.86 9.37 -2.46
C MET A 62 6.59 10.30 -3.45
N GLU A 63 7.48 9.78 -4.30
CA GLU A 63 8.11 10.56 -5.36
C GLU A 63 7.10 10.96 -6.45
N ALA A 64 6.18 10.06 -6.82
CA ALA A 64 5.09 10.35 -7.74
C ALA A 64 4.14 11.42 -7.19
N ILE A 65 3.76 11.33 -5.91
CA ILE A 65 3.00 12.35 -5.19
C ILE A 65 3.71 13.70 -5.27
N LYS A 66 5.00 13.76 -4.91
CA LYS A 66 5.78 15.00 -4.91
C LYS A 66 5.85 15.64 -6.30
N ARG A 67 6.08 14.84 -7.34
CA ARG A 67 6.12 15.32 -8.71
C ARG A 67 4.77 15.87 -9.14
N ALA A 68 3.70 15.12 -8.88
CA ALA A 68 2.36 15.51 -9.27
C ALA A 68 1.92 16.81 -8.54
N VAL A 69 2.28 16.96 -7.26
CA VAL A 69 2.06 18.22 -6.51
C VAL A 69 2.91 19.37 -7.04
N ALA A 70 4.16 19.13 -7.45
CA ALA A 70 5.00 20.16 -8.07
C ALA A 70 4.43 20.64 -9.41
N ASP A 71 3.94 19.72 -10.23
CA ASP A 71 3.28 20.02 -11.51
C ASP A 71 1.96 20.79 -11.27
N ALA A 72 1.17 20.40 -10.27
CA ALA A 72 -0.05 21.12 -9.87
C ALA A 72 0.23 22.52 -9.29
N LYS A 73 1.39 22.74 -8.67
CA LYS A 73 1.82 24.07 -8.20
C LYS A 73 2.36 24.95 -9.33
N ALA A 74 2.82 24.35 -10.43
CA ALA A 74 3.30 25.05 -11.61
C ALA A 74 2.17 25.49 -12.55
N GLU A 75 1.00 24.84 -12.49
CA GLU A 75 -0.20 25.29 -13.18
C GLU A 75 -0.71 26.62 -12.57
N GLU A 76 -0.86 27.64 -13.43
CA GLU A 76 -1.47 28.91 -13.05
C GLU A 76 -2.94 28.68 -12.71
N PHE A 77 -3.30 28.87 -11.44
CA PHE A 77 -4.69 28.75 -10.99
C PHE A 77 -5.53 29.87 -11.61
N PRO A 78 -6.76 29.56 -12.09
CA PRO A 78 -7.63 30.59 -12.66
C PRO A 78 -7.88 31.71 -11.66
N THR A 79 -7.73 32.96 -12.09
CA THR A 79 -7.94 34.12 -11.21
C THR A 79 -9.39 34.57 -11.16
N ASP A 80 -10.17 34.27 -12.20
CA ASP A 80 -11.56 34.68 -12.33
C ASP A 80 -12.53 33.78 -11.55
N LEU A 81 -13.64 34.35 -11.07
CA LEU A 81 -14.61 33.65 -10.23
C LEU A 81 -15.33 32.52 -10.99
N GLU A 82 -15.74 32.80 -12.24
CA GLU A 82 -16.45 31.82 -13.07
C GLU A 82 -15.55 30.64 -13.46
N GLU A 83 -14.28 30.92 -13.77
CA GLU A 83 -13.30 29.88 -14.08
C GLU A 83 -12.89 29.06 -12.83
N LYS A 84 -12.85 29.67 -11.65
CA LYS A 84 -12.60 28.96 -10.38
C LYS A 84 -13.69 27.96 -10.06
N GLU A 85 -14.96 28.34 -10.26
CA GLU A 85 -16.10 27.44 -10.03
C GLU A 85 -16.06 26.25 -11.01
N GLY A 86 -15.79 26.51 -12.29
CA GLY A 86 -15.62 25.45 -13.28
C GLY A 86 -14.46 24.51 -12.98
N TYR A 87 -13.31 25.07 -12.58
CA TYR A 87 -12.11 24.29 -12.21
C TYR A 87 -12.37 23.44 -10.96
N PHE A 88 -13.00 24.01 -9.94
CA PHE A 88 -13.41 23.32 -8.72
C PHE A 88 -14.32 22.12 -9.02
N MET A 89 -15.39 22.33 -9.79
CA MET A 89 -16.35 21.28 -10.11
C MET A 89 -15.73 20.17 -10.96
N SER A 90 -14.88 20.53 -11.93
CA SER A 90 -14.15 19.56 -12.76
C SER A 90 -13.25 18.66 -11.91
N HIS A 91 -12.49 19.26 -10.99
CA HIS A 91 -11.58 18.50 -10.13
C HIS A 91 -12.29 17.66 -9.07
N ILE A 92 -13.42 18.11 -8.52
CA ILE A 92 -14.22 17.25 -7.63
C ILE A 92 -14.78 16.05 -8.38
N ALA A 93 -15.36 16.25 -9.56
CA ALA A 93 -15.91 15.16 -10.36
C ALA A 93 -14.83 14.14 -10.76
N GLN A 94 -13.63 14.60 -11.14
CA GLN A 94 -12.49 13.74 -11.42
C GLN A 94 -12.01 12.99 -10.17
N GLY A 95 -11.86 13.70 -9.05
CA GLY A 95 -11.46 13.11 -7.77
C GLY A 95 -12.43 12.02 -7.31
N GLU A 96 -13.74 12.24 -7.41
CA GLU A 96 -14.77 11.25 -7.08
C GLU A 96 -14.76 10.05 -8.03
N ALA A 97 -14.54 10.25 -9.33
CA ALA A 97 -14.41 9.16 -10.30
C ALA A 97 -13.16 8.28 -10.02
N LEU A 98 -12.05 8.91 -9.62
CA LEU A 98 -10.81 8.22 -9.25
C LEU A 98 -10.96 7.49 -7.91
N CYS A 99 -11.68 8.07 -6.93
CA CYS A 99 -12.07 7.40 -5.69
C CYS A 99 -12.85 6.11 -5.95
N ALA A 100 -13.77 6.13 -6.92
CA ALA A 100 -14.57 4.95 -7.27
C ALA A 100 -13.75 3.84 -7.97
N SER A 101 -12.64 4.21 -8.62
CA SER A 101 -11.84 3.29 -9.44
C SER A 101 -10.75 2.58 -8.65
N SER A 102 -10.39 3.05 -7.44
CA SER A 102 -9.37 2.49 -6.53
C SER A 102 -7.94 2.35 -7.09
N THR A 103 -7.70 2.65 -8.36
CA THR A 103 -6.41 2.49 -9.03
C THR A 103 -5.42 3.59 -8.66
N ASP A 104 -5.87 4.85 -8.55
CA ASP A 104 -4.98 6.02 -8.45
C ASP A 104 -5.42 6.97 -7.32
N GLN A 105 -5.20 6.52 -6.07
CA GLN A 105 -5.49 7.29 -4.85
C GLN A 105 -4.70 8.61 -4.77
N ILE A 106 -3.49 8.62 -5.34
CA ILE A 106 -2.62 9.79 -5.41
C ILE A 106 -3.21 10.87 -6.31
N GLU A 107 -3.72 10.47 -7.48
CA GLU A 107 -4.32 11.40 -8.43
C GLU A 107 -5.65 11.95 -7.89
N ALA A 108 -6.45 11.10 -7.23
CA ALA A 108 -7.65 11.54 -6.52
C ALA A 108 -7.33 12.61 -5.47
N ALA A 109 -6.32 12.38 -4.61
CA ALA A 109 -5.89 13.33 -3.59
C ALA A 109 -5.43 14.66 -4.21
N LEU A 110 -4.74 14.61 -5.36
CA LEU A 110 -4.28 15.79 -6.07
C LEU A 110 -5.46 16.62 -6.62
N CYS A 111 -6.49 15.97 -7.17
CA CYS A 111 -7.72 16.65 -7.59
C CYS A 111 -8.39 17.38 -6.42
N PHE A 112 -8.49 16.76 -5.24
CA PHE A 112 -9.05 17.40 -4.04
C PHE A 112 -8.16 18.55 -3.52
N TYR A 113 -6.83 18.41 -3.59
CA TYR A 113 -5.90 19.49 -3.25
C TYR A 113 -6.08 20.71 -4.17
N LYS A 114 -6.21 20.49 -5.48
CA LYS A 114 -6.49 21.55 -6.46
C LYS A 114 -7.83 22.25 -6.16
N ALA A 115 -8.86 21.48 -5.83
CA ALA A 115 -10.16 22.02 -5.43
C ALA A 115 -10.08 22.87 -4.15
N LEU A 116 -9.33 22.42 -3.14
CA LEU A 116 -9.11 23.18 -1.89
C LEU A 116 -8.41 24.52 -2.12
N LYS A 117 -7.50 24.60 -3.11
CA LYS A 117 -6.71 25.81 -3.39
C LYS A 117 -7.52 26.93 -4.03
N VAL A 118 -8.54 26.58 -4.82
CA VAL A 118 -9.42 27.56 -5.47
C VAL A 118 -10.63 27.94 -4.61
N TYR A 119 -10.88 27.19 -3.52
CA TYR A 119 -12.05 27.40 -2.66
C TYR A 119 -11.82 28.52 -1.63
N PRO A 120 -12.79 29.45 -1.44
CA PRO A 120 -12.62 30.60 -0.55
C PRO A 120 -12.54 30.24 0.94
N GLN A 121 -13.12 29.10 1.35
CA GLN A 121 -13.15 28.64 2.76
C GLN A 121 -12.72 27.17 2.89
N PRO A 122 -11.41 26.86 2.83
CA PRO A 122 -10.94 25.47 2.76
C PRO A 122 -11.28 24.64 4.02
N LYS A 123 -11.56 25.28 5.17
CA LYS A 123 -11.99 24.63 6.42
C LYS A 123 -13.39 24.01 6.34
N ASP A 124 -14.30 24.57 5.56
CA ASP A 124 -15.64 24.01 5.43
C ASP A 124 -15.59 22.80 4.49
N LEU A 125 -14.80 22.91 3.42
CA LEU A 125 -14.62 21.84 2.44
C LEU A 125 -13.94 20.61 3.04
N ILE A 126 -12.93 20.78 3.91
CA ILE A 126 -12.27 19.65 4.56
C ILE A 126 -13.24 18.84 5.45
N SER A 127 -14.20 19.51 6.09
CA SER A 127 -15.22 18.85 6.92
C SER A 127 -16.21 18.00 6.13
N ILE A 128 -16.37 18.30 4.83
CA ILE A 128 -17.18 17.52 3.90
C ILE A 128 -16.37 16.30 3.44
N TYR A 129 -15.11 16.52 3.07
CA TYR A 129 -14.22 15.44 2.65
C TYR A 129 -14.00 14.39 3.74
N ASP A 130 -13.89 14.79 5.01
CA ASP A 130 -13.82 13.86 6.14
C ASP A 130 -15.01 12.87 6.21
N LYS A 131 -16.16 13.25 5.63
CA LYS A 131 -17.38 12.44 5.62
C LYS A 131 -17.60 11.67 4.33
N THR A 132 -17.12 12.18 3.19
CA THR A 132 -17.46 11.64 1.87
C THR A 132 -16.30 10.92 1.18
N VAL A 133 -15.05 11.22 1.55
CA VAL A 133 -13.85 10.67 0.91
C VAL A 133 -13.28 9.52 1.75
N PRO A 134 -12.80 8.41 1.13
CA PRO A 134 -12.13 7.33 1.85
C PRO A 134 -10.89 7.79 2.62
N LYS A 135 -10.65 7.19 3.80
CA LYS A 135 -9.53 7.54 4.70
C LYS A 135 -8.16 7.50 4.03
N GLU A 136 -7.92 6.53 3.16
CA GLU A 136 -6.65 6.36 2.45
C GLU A 136 -6.30 7.59 1.60
N ILE A 137 -7.30 8.21 0.96
CA ILE A 137 -7.11 9.39 0.12
C ILE A 137 -6.99 10.66 0.98
N LEU A 138 -7.70 10.71 2.11
CA LEU A 138 -7.56 11.79 3.09
C LEU A 138 -6.16 11.84 3.69
N GLU A 139 -5.56 10.70 4.05
CA GLU A 139 -4.19 10.65 4.58
C GLU A 139 -3.17 11.21 3.58
N ILE A 140 -3.29 10.86 2.30
CA ILE A 140 -2.44 11.41 1.23
C ILE A 140 -2.68 12.92 1.06
N LEU A 141 -3.95 13.35 1.08
CA LEU A 141 -4.31 14.78 1.01
C LEU A 141 -3.72 15.58 2.19
N ALA A 142 -3.72 15.01 3.40
CA ALA A 142 -3.13 15.60 4.59
C ALA A 142 -1.66 15.96 4.37
N GLU A 143 -0.92 15.00 3.81
CA GLU A 143 0.51 15.13 3.54
C GLU A 143 0.76 16.21 2.47
N MET A 144 -0.05 16.23 1.40
CA MET A 144 0.01 17.27 0.36
C MET A 144 -0.26 18.68 0.93
N VAL A 145 -1.25 18.80 1.82
CA VAL A 145 -1.59 20.09 2.47
C VAL A 145 -0.51 20.53 3.46
N ALA A 146 0.08 19.60 4.23
CA ALA A 146 1.19 19.91 5.14
C ALA A 146 2.43 20.46 4.39
N MET A 147 2.62 20.06 3.13
CA MET A 147 3.66 20.57 2.23
C MET A 147 3.30 21.90 1.54
N ASP A 148 2.09 22.44 1.73
CA ASP A 148 1.70 23.74 1.19
C ASP A 148 1.35 24.76 2.29
N PRO A 149 2.28 25.68 2.64
CA PRO A 149 2.04 26.69 3.67
C PRO A 149 0.99 27.74 3.27
N SER A 150 0.47 27.76 2.03
CA SER A 150 -0.67 28.62 1.68
C SER A 150 -2.01 28.11 2.21
N LEU A 151 -2.10 26.81 2.52
CA LEU A 151 -3.30 26.16 3.05
C LEU A 151 -3.16 25.91 4.55
N LYS A 152 -2.88 26.95 5.36
CA LYS A 152 -2.77 26.82 6.82
C LYS A 152 -4.10 26.39 7.45
N LEU A 153 -4.34 25.09 7.47
CA LEU A 153 -5.42 24.43 8.19
C LEU A 153 -4.92 24.14 9.61
N ASP A 154 -4.81 25.17 10.44
CA ASP A 154 -4.52 24.98 11.87
C ASP A 154 -5.62 24.10 12.51
N GLY A 155 -5.27 22.85 12.83
CA GLY A 155 -6.00 22.01 13.78
C GLY A 155 -7.04 21.03 13.25
N SER A 156 -7.31 20.94 11.93
CA SER A 156 -8.37 20.04 11.43
C SER A 156 -7.90 18.64 11.01
N PHE A 157 -6.61 18.44 10.73
CA PHE A 157 -6.09 17.16 10.21
C PHE A 157 -5.31 16.33 11.25
N THR A 158 -4.76 16.98 12.29
CA THR A 158 -3.87 16.34 13.29
C THR A 158 -4.59 15.89 14.56
N GLY A 159 -5.90 15.65 14.48
CA GLY A 159 -6.72 15.14 15.58
C GLY A 159 -6.58 13.62 15.76
N GLY A 160 -5.35 13.13 15.95
CA GLY A 160 -5.04 11.71 16.11
C GLY A 160 -3.82 11.49 17.01
N ASP A 161 -4.09 11.42 18.31
CA ASP A 161 -3.33 10.74 19.36
C ASP A 161 -1.81 10.58 19.16
N SER A 162 -1.05 11.51 19.73
CA SER A 162 0.34 11.29 20.12
C SER A 162 0.51 11.88 21.52
N GLY A 163 -0.13 11.24 22.49
CA GLY A 163 0.06 11.52 23.92
C GLY A 163 1.53 11.35 24.31
N SER A 164 2.24 12.47 24.36
CA SER A 164 3.51 12.63 25.06
C SER A 164 3.24 12.58 26.58
N GLU A 165 3.18 11.39 27.17
CA GLU A 165 3.32 11.21 28.62
C GLU A 165 4.77 10.86 28.96
N GLY A 166 5.62 11.89 28.94
CA GLY A 166 6.89 11.90 29.67
C GLY A 166 6.73 12.76 30.91
N HIS A 167 6.07 12.24 31.95
CA HIS A 167 6.01 12.90 33.25
C HIS A 167 7.18 12.43 34.12
N GLY A 168 8.25 13.24 34.16
CA GLY A 168 9.23 13.21 35.23
C GLY A 168 8.73 14.06 36.40
N VAL A 169 8.80 13.52 37.61
CA VAL A 169 8.93 14.29 38.85
C VAL A 169 9.75 13.47 39.85
N GLU A 170 10.55 14.24 40.58
CA GLU A 170 11.52 13.92 41.63
C GLU A 170 10.96 13.10 42.80
#